data_AF-A0A7W3PDT5-F1
#
_entry.id   AF-A0A7W3PDT5-F1
#
_cell.length_a   1.000
_cell.length_b   1.000
_cell.length_c   1.000
_cell.angle_alpha   90.00
_cell.angle_beta   90.00
_cell.angle_gamma   90.00
#
_symmetry.space_group_name_H-M   'P 1'
#
loop_
_entity.id
_entity.type
_entity.pdbx_description
1 polymer ?
#
loop_
_entity_poly.entity_id
_entity_poly.type
_entity_poly.pdbx_seq_one_letter_code
_entity_poly.pdbx_strand_id
1 'polypeptide(L)'
;MTNPEKFFIAVLRARAWVQVLASLPDIDAEPLEVELLGSHFNRGVRLTSRRADTLPLLLLERDLTDTGDAPMACVSMAEPDIEIERVPDCGCDACDFGSANLVKGLDETIVEALNGMILMLGANWHGTWTPEGGGVGGRPGHPEFDQVVTWGRQLSRGENVSFPEDVRVLVNSPWV
;
A
#
# COMPACT_ATOMS: atom_id res chain seq x y z
N MET A 1 3.26 24.21 4.64
CA MET A 1 3.48 23.24 5.72
C MET A 1 4.25 23.93 6.82
N THR A 2 3.67 24.02 8.01
CA THR A 2 4.25 24.74 9.15
C THR A 2 5.01 23.83 10.12
N ASN A 3 4.65 22.54 10.19
CA ASN A 3 5.32 21.55 11.04
C ASN A 3 5.35 20.18 10.35
N PRO A 4 6.38 19.87 9.53
CA PRO A 4 6.50 18.57 8.86
C PRO A 4 6.70 17.40 9.81
N GLU A 5 7.38 17.63 10.93
CA GLU A 5 7.79 16.56 11.83
C GLU A 5 6.60 15.84 12.46
N LYS A 6 5.42 16.47 12.53
CA LYS A 6 4.19 15.83 13.01
C LYS A 6 3.82 14.57 12.23
N PHE A 7 4.22 14.47 10.96
CA PHE A 7 3.94 13.33 10.09
C PHE A 7 4.84 12.11 10.37
N PHE A 8 5.90 12.25 11.18
CA PHE A 8 6.74 11.11 11.60
C PHE A 8 5.95 10.01 12.30
N ILE A 9 4.78 10.32 12.86
CA ILE A 9 3.89 9.32 13.47
C ILE A 9 3.52 8.20 12.49
N ALA A 10 3.36 8.50 11.19
CA ALA A 10 3.07 7.51 10.15
C ALA A 10 4.24 6.52 9.99
N VAL A 11 5.46 7.04 9.92
CA VAL A 11 6.70 6.23 9.85
C VAL A 11 6.86 5.36 11.10
N LEU A 12 6.67 5.93 12.28
CA LEU A 12 6.76 5.19 13.54
C LEU A 12 5.70 4.07 13.61
N ARG A 13 4.49 4.34 13.12
CA ARG A 13 3.42 3.33 13.09
C ARG A 13 3.72 2.19 12.12
N ALA A 14 4.22 2.50 10.92
CA ALA A 14 4.65 1.48 9.97
C ALA A 14 5.75 0.57 10.56
N ARG A 15 6.76 1.14 11.23
CA ARG A 15 7.80 0.37 11.93
C ARG A 15 7.24 -0.53 13.03
N ALA A 16 6.26 -0.06 13.80
CA ALA A 16 5.60 -0.86 14.81
C ALA A 16 4.89 -2.09 14.19
N TRP A 17 4.26 -1.92 13.03
CA TRP A 17 3.67 -3.04 12.28
C TRP A 17 4.73 -4.04 11.80
N VAL A 18 5.87 -3.58 11.27
CA VAL A 18 6.99 -4.47 10.93
C VAL A 18 7.39 -5.32 12.14
N GLN A 19 7.56 -4.71 13.31
CA GLN A 19 7.95 -5.43 14.53
C GLN A 19 6.92 -6.48 14.95
N VAL A 20 5.63 -6.13 14.91
CA VAL A 20 4.54 -7.06 15.26
C VAL A 20 4.49 -8.22 14.28
N LEU A 21 4.51 -7.95 12.98
CA LEU A 21 4.42 -8.98 11.94
C LEU A 21 5.65 -9.88 11.94
N ALA A 22 6.85 -9.33 12.06
CA ALA A 22 8.09 -10.10 12.15
C ALA A 22 8.19 -10.98 13.41
N SER A 23 7.34 -10.75 14.42
CA SER A 23 7.27 -11.62 15.60
C SER A 23 6.42 -12.88 15.39
N LEU A 24 5.69 -12.96 14.27
CA LEU A 24 4.86 -14.11 13.92
C LEU A 24 5.73 -15.21 13.28
N PRO A 25 5.49 -16.50 13.59
CA PRO A 25 6.38 -17.60 13.20
C PRO A 25 6.45 -17.87 11.69
N ASP A 26 5.43 -17.46 10.93
CA ASP A 26 5.30 -17.71 9.49
C ASP A 26 5.62 -16.49 8.64
N ILE A 27 6.08 -15.40 9.25
CA ILE A 27 6.41 -14.15 8.58
C ILE A 27 7.91 -13.89 8.67
N ASP A 28 8.54 -13.79 7.50
CA ASP A 28 9.93 -13.36 7.38
C ASP A 28 9.95 -11.86 7.05
N ALA A 29 10.92 -11.12 7.62
CA ALA A 29 11.05 -9.68 7.47
C ALA A 29 12.49 -9.31 7.06
N GLU A 30 12.64 -8.70 5.90
CA GLU A 30 13.94 -8.40 5.31
C GLU A 30 14.04 -6.92 4.92
N PRO A 31 15.11 -6.21 5.31
CA PRO A 31 15.39 -4.88 4.77
C PRO A 31 15.52 -4.93 3.24
N LEU A 32 14.98 -3.92 2.58
CA LEU A 32 15.14 -3.74 1.14
C LEU A 32 16.37 -2.89 0.83
N GLU A 33 17.15 -3.33 -0.16
CA GLU A 33 18.23 -2.53 -0.74
C GLU A 33 17.66 -1.24 -1.35
N VAL A 34 18.35 -0.11 -1.13
CA VAL A 34 17.85 1.22 -1.48
C VAL A 34 17.60 1.36 -2.98
N GLU A 35 18.42 0.71 -3.81
CA GLU A 35 18.31 0.71 -5.27
C GLU A 35 17.01 0.06 -5.77
N LEU A 36 16.38 -0.78 -4.94
CA LEU A 36 15.12 -1.46 -5.27
C LEU A 36 13.89 -0.65 -4.87
N LEU A 37 14.04 0.36 -4.00
CA LEU A 37 12.91 1.08 -3.41
C LEU A 37 12.24 2.08 -4.36
N GLY A 38 12.91 2.45 -5.46
CA GLY A 38 12.51 3.60 -6.28
C GLY A 38 13.00 4.93 -5.69
N SER A 39 12.98 6.00 -6.50
CA SER A 39 13.62 7.28 -6.15
C SER A 39 12.96 8.06 -5.00
N HIS A 40 11.81 7.60 -4.50
CA HIS A 40 11.00 8.32 -3.52
C HIS A 40 11.19 7.83 -2.09
N PHE A 41 11.88 6.72 -1.88
CA PHE A 41 11.97 6.07 -0.57
C PHE A 41 13.43 5.90 -0.15
N ASN A 42 13.68 6.05 1.14
CA ASN A 42 15.02 5.96 1.71
C ASN A 42 15.26 4.62 2.42
N ARG A 43 14.18 3.98 2.87
CA ARG A 43 14.21 2.70 3.58
C ARG A 43 12.95 1.91 3.27
N GLY A 44 13.02 0.60 3.41
CA GLY A 44 11.84 -0.25 3.36
C GLY A 44 12.12 -1.62 3.94
N VAL A 45 11.05 -2.30 4.34
CA VAL A 45 11.08 -3.70 4.79
C VAL A 45 10.11 -4.49 3.93
N ARG A 46 10.57 -5.61 3.40
CA ARG A 46 9.74 -6.64 2.78
C ARG A 46 9.34 -7.65 3.83
N LEU A 47 8.05 -7.84 4.00
CA LEU A 47 7.44 -8.90 4.77
C LEU A 47 6.96 -9.98 3.80
N THR A 48 7.19 -11.24 4.12
CA THR A 48 6.70 -12.38 3.34
C THR A 48 6.09 -13.43 4.24
N SER A 49 4.92 -13.95 3.88
CA SER A 49 4.31 -15.10 4.55
C SER A 49 4.74 -16.41 3.90
N ARG A 50 4.88 -17.48 4.70
CA ARG A 50 5.10 -18.84 4.20
C ARG A 50 3.83 -19.52 3.68
N ARG A 51 2.67 -18.89 3.84
CA ARG A 51 1.40 -19.40 3.31
C ARG A 51 1.37 -19.26 1.79
N ALA A 52 0.77 -20.26 1.14
CA ALA A 52 0.62 -20.28 -0.30
C ALA A 52 -0.18 -19.07 -0.80
N ASP A 53 0.15 -18.65 -2.02
CA ASP A 53 -0.59 -17.62 -2.76
C ASP A 53 -0.70 -16.27 -2.04
N THR A 54 0.27 -15.95 -1.18
CA THR A 54 0.46 -14.62 -0.57
C THR A 54 1.45 -13.79 -1.40
N LEU A 55 1.20 -12.49 -1.50
CA LEU A 55 2.11 -11.53 -2.10
C LEU A 55 2.93 -10.85 -1.00
N PRO A 56 4.22 -10.51 -1.24
CA PRO A 56 5.01 -9.74 -0.28
C PRO A 56 4.38 -8.39 0.07
N LEU A 57 4.33 -8.05 1.36
CA LEU A 57 3.91 -6.73 1.84
C LEU A 57 5.17 -5.87 2.07
N LEU A 58 5.19 -4.65 1.54
CA LEU A 58 6.33 -3.75 1.65
C LEU A 58 5.90 -2.53 2.45
N LEU A 59 6.65 -2.23 3.52
CA LEU A 59 6.49 -0.99 4.27
C LEU A 59 7.68 -0.09 3.97
N LEU A 60 7.42 0.97 3.20
CA LEU A 60 8.42 1.88 2.67
C LEU A 60 8.38 3.21 3.43
N GLU A 61 9.54 3.84 3.58
CA GLU A 61 9.70 5.08 4.34
C GLU A 61 10.41 6.14 3.51
N ARG A 62 9.94 7.37 3.62
CA ARG A 62 10.65 8.57 3.18
C ARG A 62 10.92 9.47 4.36
N ASP A 63 12.15 9.98 4.44
CA ASP A 63 12.56 10.95 5.43
C ASP A 63 12.05 12.37 5.10
N LEU A 64 12.08 13.25 6.09
CA LEU A 64 11.94 14.69 5.86
C LEU A 64 13.08 15.16 4.96
N THR A 65 12.76 15.84 3.87
CA THR A 65 13.74 16.35 2.91
C THR A 65 14.09 17.81 3.19
N ASP A 66 15.27 18.25 2.71
CA ASP A 66 15.67 19.66 2.77
C ASP A 66 14.75 20.58 1.95
N THR A 67 14.04 20.02 0.97
CA THR A 67 12.98 20.71 0.20
C THR A 67 11.69 20.89 1.01
N GLY A 68 11.63 20.33 2.22
CA GLY A 68 10.51 20.44 3.13
C GLY A 68 9.38 19.47 2.80
N ASP A 69 9.65 18.33 2.17
CA ASP A 69 8.64 17.28 1.99
C ASP A 69 8.42 16.54 3.30
N ALA A 70 7.16 16.27 3.64
CA ALA A 70 6.82 15.58 4.88
C ALA A 70 7.40 14.15 4.90
N PRO A 71 7.86 13.68 6.07
CA PRO A 71 8.15 12.27 6.27
C PRO A 71 6.88 11.45 5.99
N MET A 72 7.06 10.25 5.44
CA MET A 72 5.97 9.49 4.85
C MET A 72 6.20 8.00 5.01
N ALA A 73 5.12 7.26 5.27
CA ALA A 73 5.08 5.82 5.15
C ALA A 73 4.24 5.44 3.93
N CYS A 74 4.62 4.36 3.25
CA CYS A 74 3.84 3.79 2.17
C CYS A 74 3.69 2.29 2.37
N VAL A 75 2.48 1.80 2.13
CA VAL A 75 2.15 0.38 2.08
C VAL A 75 2.12 -0.01 0.61
N SER A 76 3.07 -0.84 0.18
CA SER A 76 3.11 -1.40 -1.17
C SER A 76 2.97 -2.92 -1.13
N MET A 77 2.59 -3.54 -2.24
CA MET A 77 2.37 -4.99 -2.33
C MET A 77 3.00 -5.58 -3.58
N ALA A 78 3.64 -6.74 -3.43
CA ALA A 78 4.48 -7.43 -4.41
C ALA A 78 5.73 -6.66 -4.86
N GLU A 79 5.57 -5.43 -5.32
CA GLU A 79 6.62 -4.58 -5.88
C GLU A 79 6.52 -3.16 -5.26
N PRO A 80 7.63 -2.43 -5.06
CA PRO A 80 7.61 -1.11 -4.41
C PRO A 80 6.73 -0.05 -5.10
N ASP A 81 6.58 -0.15 -6.42
CA ASP A 81 5.81 0.76 -7.27
C ASP A 81 4.30 0.48 -7.26
N ILE A 82 3.86 -0.65 -6.69
CA ILE A 82 2.47 -0.97 -6.45
C ILE A 82 2.08 -0.44 -5.07
N GLU A 83 1.95 0.89 -4.97
CA GLU A 83 1.51 1.59 -3.77
C GLU A 83 0.01 1.34 -3.53
N ILE A 84 -0.35 0.82 -2.36
CA ILE A 84 -1.75 0.67 -1.91
C ILE A 84 -2.19 1.94 -1.18
N GLU A 85 -1.34 2.41 -0.26
CA GLU A 85 -1.64 3.57 0.59
C GLU A 85 -0.36 4.36 0.86
N ARG A 86 -0.50 5.68 0.99
CA ARG A 86 0.59 6.60 1.26
C ARG A 86 0.15 7.59 2.32
N VAL A 87 0.87 7.62 3.44
CA VAL A 87 0.51 8.46 4.58
C VAL A 87 1.67 9.36 5.01
N PRO A 88 1.51 10.70 4.99
CA PRO A 88 0.36 11.42 4.42
C PRO A 88 0.33 11.33 2.89
N ASP A 89 -0.86 11.39 2.31
CA ASP A 89 -1.09 11.53 0.87
C ASP A 89 -0.68 12.94 0.39
N CYS A 90 -0.91 13.94 1.25
CA CYS A 90 -0.49 15.32 1.09
C CYS A 90 0.03 15.89 2.42
N GLY A 91 1.28 16.36 2.43
CA GLY A 91 1.90 16.99 3.61
C GLY A 91 1.47 18.45 3.87
N CYS A 92 0.48 19.00 3.17
CA CYS A 92 0.10 20.39 3.37
C CYS A 92 -0.79 20.58 4.62
N ASP A 93 -0.78 21.78 5.21
CA ASP A 93 -1.55 22.04 6.44
C ASP A 93 -3.07 21.96 6.20
N ALA A 94 -3.53 22.16 4.96
CA ALA A 94 -4.94 22.04 4.60
C ALA A 94 -5.43 20.57 4.53
N CYS A 95 -4.50 19.62 4.35
CA CYS A 95 -4.77 18.18 4.34
C CYS A 95 -4.40 17.52 5.69
N ASP A 96 -4.01 18.29 6.70
CA ASP A 96 -3.73 17.74 8.02
C ASP A 96 -5.03 17.47 8.79
N PHE A 97 -5.55 16.25 8.62
CA PHE A 97 -6.70 15.76 9.38
C PHE A 97 -6.31 15.23 10.78
N GLY A 98 -5.06 15.39 11.21
CA GLY A 98 -4.56 14.96 12.50
C GLY A 98 -4.04 13.52 12.52
N SER A 99 -3.15 13.26 13.49
CA SER A 99 -2.40 11.99 13.59
C SER A 99 -3.27 10.74 13.75
N ALA A 100 -4.44 10.87 14.37
CA ALA A 100 -5.37 9.75 14.52
C ALA A 100 -5.84 9.21 13.16
N ASN A 101 -6.11 10.09 12.19
CA ASN A 101 -6.50 9.69 10.84
C ASN A 101 -5.34 9.05 10.09
N LEU A 102 -4.11 9.58 10.23
CA LEU A 102 -2.92 9.00 9.63
C LEU A 102 -2.66 7.58 10.11
N VAL A 103 -2.72 7.36 11.43
CA VAL A 103 -2.54 6.04 12.03
C VAL A 103 -3.65 5.08 11.60
N LYS A 104 -4.90 5.55 11.60
CA LYS A 104 -6.04 4.75 11.19
C LYS A 104 -5.92 4.27 9.73
N GLY A 105 -5.56 5.16 8.80
CA GLY A 105 -5.41 4.79 7.39
C GLY A 105 -4.32 3.72 7.16
N LEU A 106 -3.18 3.83 7.84
CA LEU A 106 -2.14 2.79 7.80
C LEU A 106 -2.64 1.47 8.39
N ASP A 107 -3.29 1.51 9.55
CA ASP A 107 -3.76 0.31 10.25
C ASP A 107 -4.81 -0.44 9.42
N GLU A 108 -5.80 0.28 8.89
CA GLU A 108 -6.85 -0.30 8.05
C GLU A 108 -6.26 -0.91 6.78
N THR A 109 -5.37 -0.19 6.09
CA THR A 109 -4.74 -0.70 4.87
C THR A 109 -3.92 -1.97 5.12
N ILE A 110 -3.12 -1.99 6.19
CA ILE A 110 -2.30 -3.16 6.52
C ILE A 110 -3.20 -4.34 6.87
N VAL A 111 -4.28 -4.14 7.63
CA VAL A 111 -5.23 -5.21 7.96
C VAL A 111 -5.94 -5.74 6.71
N GLU A 112 -6.39 -4.87 5.82
CA GLU A 112 -7.00 -5.25 4.54
C GLU A 112 -6.02 -6.07 3.68
N ALA A 113 -4.78 -5.61 3.55
CA ALA A 113 -3.72 -6.33 2.87
C ALA A 113 -3.52 -7.74 3.46
N LEU A 114 -3.47 -7.87 4.79
CA LEU A 114 -3.29 -9.17 5.47
C LEU A 114 -4.51 -10.10 5.32
N ASN A 115 -5.71 -9.56 5.18
CA ASN A 115 -6.94 -10.33 4.95
C ASN A 115 -7.13 -10.79 3.50
N GLY A 116 -6.22 -10.40 2.60
CA GLY A 116 -6.26 -10.74 1.19
C GLY A 116 -6.90 -9.66 0.34
N MET A 117 -6.39 -9.53 -0.88
CA MET A 117 -6.70 -8.42 -1.78
C MET A 117 -6.51 -8.84 -3.24
N ILE A 118 -7.29 -8.25 -4.14
CA ILE A 118 -7.05 -8.30 -5.58
C ILE A 118 -6.46 -6.98 -6.03
N LEU A 119 -5.32 -7.03 -6.71
CA LEU A 119 -4.65 -5.90 -7.33
C LEU A 119 -4.86 -5.98 -8.85
N MET A 120 -5.24 -4.86 -9.45
CA MET A 120 -5.40 -4.69 -10.89
C MET A 120 -4.43 -3.61 -11.35
N LEU A 121 -3.50 -3.94 -12.22
CA LEU A 121 -2.42 -3.04 -12.65
C LEU A 121 -2.59 -2.78 -14.15
N GLY A 122 -2.94 -1.55 -14.51
CA GLY A 122 -2.89 -1.07 -15.89
C GLY A 122 -1.61 -0.31 -16.17
N ALA A 123 -1.49 0.24 -17.38
CA ALA A 123 -0.24 0.88 -17.82
C ALA A 123 0.21 2.07 -16.96
N ASN A 124 -0.73 2.82 -16.39
CA ASN A 124 -0.44 4.01 -15.57
C ASN A 124 -1.36 4.13 -14.34
N TRP A 125 -2.01 3.04 -13.95
CA TRP A 125 -2.96 3.03 -12.85
C TRP A 125 -2.95 1.69 -12.12
N HIS A 126 -3.36 1.72 -10.87
CA HIS A 126 -3.59 0.54 -10.06
C HIS A 126 -4.98 0.62 -9.44
N GLY A 127 -5.59 -0.54 -9.22
CA GLY A 127 -6.83 -0.71 -8.50
C GLY A 127 -6.69 -1.79 -7.46
N THR A 128 -7.33 -1.59 -6.32
CA THR A 128 -7.39 -2.55 -5.23
C THR A 128 -8.84 -2.96 -4.99
N TRP A 129 -9.04 -4.19 -4.56
CA TRP A 129 -10.34 -4.68 -4.17
C TRP A 129 -10.25 -5.67 -3.01
N THR A 130 -11.13 -5.48 -2.04
CA THR A 130 -11.42 -6.34 -0.90
C THR A 130 -12.95 -6.46 -0.71
N PRO A 131 -13.45 -7.40 0.11
CA PRO A 131 -14.87 -7.44 0.46
C PRO A 131 -15.38 -6.16 1.15
N GLU A 132 -14.49 -5.45 1.87
CA GLU A 132 -14.78 -4.25 2.64
C GLU A 132 -14.76 -2.98 1.76
N GLY A 133 -14.06 -3.01 0.62
CA GLY A 133 -13.93 -1.85 -0.24
C GLY A 133 -12.89 -2.02 -1.34
N GLY A 134 -12.28 -0.91 -1.73
CA GLY A 134 -11.24 -0.88 -2.75
C GLY A 134 -10.74 0.53 -2.97
N GLY A 135 -9.88 0.68 -3.97
CA GLY A 135 -9.29 1.95 -4.34
C GLY A 135 -8.88 1.96 -5.81
N VAL A 136 -8.72 3.15 -6.36
CA VAL A 136 -8.11 3.36 -7.67
C VAL A 136 -7.16 4.54 -7.59
N GLY A 137 -5.98 4.38 -8.15
CA GLY A 137 -4.94 5.39 -8.15
C GLY A 137 -4.13 5.35 -9.44
N GLY A 138 -3.44 6.44 -9.75
CA GLY A 138 -2.63 6.55 -10.97
C GLY A 138 -2.82 7.85 -11.72
N ARG A 139 -2.40 7.86 -12.98
CA ARG A 139 -2.55 9.03 -13.87
C ARG A 139 -3.98 9.14 -14.42
N PRO A 140 -4.40 10.34 -14.88
CA PRO A 140 -5.67 10.51 -15.57
C PRO A 140 -5.83 9.50 -16.73
N GLY A 141 -7.05 8.98 -16.88
CA GLY A 141 -7.36 7.90 -17.82
C GLY A 141 -7.48 6.51 -17.17
N HIS A 142 -7.31 6.42 -15.85
CA HIS A 142 -7.67 5.23 -15.10
C HIS A 142 -9.20 4.96 -15.16
N PRO A 143 -9.64 3.70 -15.00
CA PRO A 143 -11.06 3.37 -14.87
C PRO A 143 -11.72 4.06 -13.67
N GLU A 144 -13.02 4.28 -13.75
CA GLU A 144 -13.80 4.77 -12.62
C GLU A 144 -13.77 3.78 -11.44
N PHE A 145 -13.85 4.31 -10.21
CA PHE A 145 -13.84 3.50 -9.00
C PHE A 145 -14.86 2.36 -9.03
N ASP A 146 -16.11 2.66 -9.40
CA ASP A 146 -17.19 1.66 -9.47
C ASP A 146 -16.88 0.53 -10.47
N GLN A 147 -16.13 0.84 -11.53
CA GLN A 147 -15.73 -0.15 -12.53
C GLN A 147 -14.66 -1.10 -11.95
N VAL A 148 -13.68 -0.57 -11.22
CA VAL A 148 -12.66 -1.37 -10.52
C VAL A 148 -13.31 -2.28 -9.47
N VAL A 149 -14.25 -1.74 -8.68
CA VAL A 149 -15.00 -2.53 -7.69
C VAL A 149 -15.82 -3.63 -8.35
N THR A 150 -16.41 -3.35 -9.51
CA THR A 150 -17.15 -4.35 -10.29
C THR A 150 -16.24 -5.47 -10.74
N TRP A 151 -15.09 -5.16 -11.34
CA TRP A 151 -14.13 -6.17 -11.77
C TRP A 151 -13.57 -6.99 -10.61
N GLY A 152 -13.18 -6.35 -9.51
CA GLY A 152 -12.69 -7.05 -8.32
C GLY A 152 -13.70 -8.07 -7.78
N ARG A 153 -14.98 -7.69 -7.72
CA ARG A 153 -16.06 -8.61 -7.31
C ARG A 153 -16.27 -9.78 -8.27
N GLN A 154 -16.09 -9.57 -9.57
CA GLN A 154 -16.19 -10.64 -10.57
C GLN A 154 -15.00 -11.60 -10.46
N LEU A 155 -13.78 -11.06 -10.35
CA LEU A 155 -12.55 -11.83 -10.14
C LEU A 155 -12.63 -12.67 -8.86
N SER A 156 -13.17 -12.10 -7.77
CA SER A 156 -13.33 -12.81 -6.50
C SER A 156 -14.27 -14.02 -6.58
N ARG A 157 -15.10 -14.11 -7.62
CA ARG A 157 -16.00 -15.23 -7.89
C ARG A 157 -15.45 -16.21 -8.91
N GLY A 158 -14.22 -15.98 -9.39
CA GLY A 158 -13.60 -16.75 -10.48
C GLY A 158 -14.23 -16.47 -11.84
N GLU A 159 -14.94 -15.34 -12.01
CA GLU A 159 -15.49 -14.95 -13.30
C GLU A 159 -14.37 -14.46 -14.23
N ASN A 160 -14.51 -14.70 -15.54
CA ASN A 160 -13.57 -14.19 -16.52
C ASN A 160 -13.93 -12.73 -16.86
N VAL A 161 -13.03 -11.80 -16.54
CA VAL A 161 -13.23 -10.36 -16.74
C VAL A 161 -12.51 -9.91 -18.01
N SER A 162 -13.23 -9.22 -18.89
CA SER A 162 -12.63 -8.55 -20.04
C SER A 162 -12.23 -7.13 -19.65
N PHE A 163 -10.94 -6.84 -19.69
CA PHE A 163 -10.42 -5.49 -19.48
C PHE A 163 -10.36 -4.71 -20.80
N PRO A 164 -10.48 -3.37 -20.76
CA PRO A 164 -10.37 -2.53 -21.96
C PRO A 164 -8.93 -2.40 -22.48
N GLU A 165 -7.95 -2.73 -21.66
CA GLU A 165 -6.51 -2.70 -21.96
C GLU A 165 -5.80 -3.87 -21.25
N ASP A 166 -4.49 -4.00 -21.45
CA ASP A 166 -3.68 -5.01 -20.76
C ASP A 166 -3.62 -4.71 -19.26
N VAL A 167 -4.39 -5.46 -18.47
CA VAL A 167 -4.42 -5.38 -17.01
C VAL A 167 -3.79 -6.64 -16.42
N ARG A 168 -2.73 -6.47 -15.64
CA ARG A 168 -2.14 -7.53 -14.82
C ARG A 168 -2.92 -7.64 -13.52
N VAL A 169 -3.45 -8.82 -13.24
CA VAL A 169 -4.16 -9.11 -11.99
C VAL A 169 -3.23 -9.89 -11.06
N LEU A 170 -3.05 -9.40 -9.84
CA LEU A 170 -2.40 -10.12 -8.75
C LEU A 170 -3.41 -10.40 -7.65
N VAL A 171 -3.34 -11.59 -7.07
CA VAL A 171 -4.21 -12.00 -5.97
C VAL A 171 -3.33 -12.28 -4.77
N ASN A 172 -3.57 -11.58 -3.67
CA ASN A 172 -3.00 -11.87 -2.37
C ASN A 172 -4.02 -12.65 -1.55
N SER A 173 -3.66 -13.86 -1.16
CA SER A 173 -4.44 -14.66 -0.21
C SER A 173 -4.26 -14.15 1.22
N PRO A 174 -5.21 -14.44 2.13
CA PRO A 174 -5.07 -14.08 3.54
C PRO A 174 -3.81 -14.68 4.19
N TRP A 175 -3.09 -13.83 4.93
CA TRP A 175 -1.87 -14.19 5.65
C TRP A 175 -2.14 -14.90 6.97
N VAL A 176 -3.36 -14.79 7.52
CA VAL A 176 -3.79 -15.42 8.77
C VAL A 176 -4.99 -16.33 8.53
#